data_AF-A0A5K1K4T9-F1
#
_entry.id   AF-A0A5K1K4T9-F1
#
_cell.length_a   1.000
_cell.length_b   1.000
_cell.length_c   1.000
_cell.angle_alpha   90.00
_cell.angle_beta   90.00
_cell.angle_gamma   90.00
#
_symmetry.space_group_name_H-M   'P 1'
#
loop_
_entity.id
_entity.type
_entity.pdbx_description
1 polymer ?
#
loop_
_entity_poly.entity_id
_entity_poly.type
_entity_poly.pdbx_seq_one_letter_code
_entity_poly.pdbx_strand_id
1 'polypeptide(L)'
;LNISWKLALVYKGLAPSTLLSTYEIERRPVVTLMLATTSNLYQHMWRNLALRQYGINYRWSPLVQDAGPPLGLSEDELKARAYEGYPDGETTLFKTFKPYYHTLLVFAPEGADVAGVVKAAQTYPEGLVRTLILGRNGVPPAVAGADVYHDKEGHAHKGYHVAGDRLVLVVVRPDGYVGGFVYDVEGLQTYFSRVFGSS
;
A
#
# COMPACT_ATOMS: atom_id res chain seq x y z
N LEU A 1 -12.35 9.28 -2.04
CA LEU A 1 -11.14 8.75 -1.38
C LEU A 1 -9.89 9.00 -2.21
N ASN A 2 -9.73 8.42 -3.40
CA ASN A 2 -8.50 8.56 -4.22
C ASN A 2 -8.06 10.02 -4.49
N ILE A 3 -8.95 10.90 -4.96
CA ILE A 3 -8.59 12.32 -5.18
C ILE A 3 -8.47 13.10 -3.87
N SER A 4 -9.24 12.72 -2.85
CA SER A 4 -9.41 13.49 -1.62
C SER A 4 -8.11 13.63 -0.83
N TRP A 5 -7.34 12.55 -0.70
CA TRP A 5 -6.05 12.59 0.02
C TRP A 5 -4.98 13.35 -0.78
N LYS A 6 -4.96 13.19 -2.11
CA LYS A 6 -4.04 13.90 -3.00
C LYS A 6 -4.28 15.41 -2.95
N LEU A 7 -5.55 15.82 -3.05
CA LEU A 7 -5.95 17.22 -2.96
C LEU A 7 -5.61 17.83 -1.60
N ALA A 8 -5.84 17.10 -0.51
CA ALA A 8 -5.50 17.56 0.83
C ALA A 8 -3.99 17.81 0.99
N LEU A 9 -3.13 16.92 0.48
CA LEU A 9 -1.68 17.10 0.55
C LEU A 9 -1.21 18.30 -0.27
N VAL A 10 -1.71 18.45 -1.50
CA VAL A 10 -1.35 19.58 -2.37
C VAL A 10 -1.84 20.91 -1.79
N TYR A 11 -3.08 20.96 -1.31
CA TYR A 11 -3.64 22.17 -0.68
C TYR A 11 -2.85 22.61 0.55
N LYS A 12 -2.32 21.65 1.34
CA LYS A 12 -1.47 21.93 2.50
C LYS A 12 -0.01 22.25 2.15
N GLY A 13 0.37 22.25 0.86
CA GLY A 13 1.75 22.45 0.43
C GLY A 13 2.69 21.29 0.78
N LEU A 14 2.13 20.11 1.08
CA LEU A 14 2.88 18.91 1.48
C LEU A 14 3.18 17.97 0.31
N ALA A 15 2.67 18.28 -0.88
CA ALA A 15 2.89 17.52 -2.11
C ALA A 15 2.87 18.45 -3.33
N PRO A 16 3.61 18.12 -4.39
CA PRO A 16 3.58 18.88 -5.64
C PRO A 16 2.23 18.70 -6.37
N SER A 17 1.83 19.69 -7.16
CA SER A 17 0.59 19.63 -7.96
C SER A 17 0.55 18.48 -8.96
N THR A 18 1.72 17.98 -9.38
CA THR A 18 1.88 16.79 -10.24
C THR A 18 1.27 15.53 -9.61
N LEU A 19 1.13 15.48 -8.27
CA LEU A 19 0.41 14.40 -7.59
C LEU A 19 -1.06 14.32 -8.05
N LEU A 20 -1.71 15.44 -8.39
CA LEU A 20 -3.09 15.45 -8.87
C LEU A 20 -3.22 14.84 -10.26
N SER A 21 -2.22 14.99 -11.13
CA SER A 21 -2.21 14.39 -12.48
C SER A 21 -2.32 12.86 -12.44
N THR A 22 -1.87 12.26 -11.34
CA THR A 22 -1.97 10.80 -11.13
C THR A 22 -3.43 10.35 -10.95
N TYR A 23 -4.35 11.21 -10.52
CA TYR A 23 -5.77 10.88 -10.44
C TYR A 23 -6.35 10.52 -11.80
N GLU A 24 -6.07 11.32 -12.84
CA GLU A 24 -6.59 11.06 -14.18
C GLU A 24 -5.98 9.77 -14.76
N ILE A 25 -4.66 9.58 -14.59
CA ILE A 25 -3.95 8.36 -15.01
C ILE A 25 -4.54 7.13 -14.31
N GLU A 26 -4.83 7.23 -13.02
CA GLU A 26 -5.38 6.14 -12.22
C GLU A 26 -6.85 5.84 -12.54
N ARG A 27 -7.67 6.87 -12.79
CA ARG A 27 -9.13 6.71 -12.94
C ARG A 27 -9.58 6.53 -14.38
N ARG A 28 -8.85 7.02 -15.37
CA ARG A 28 -9.24 6.89 -16.78
C ARG A 28 -9.36 5.43 -17.22
N PRO A 29 -8.38 4.52 -16.98
CA PRO A 29 -8.50 3.11 -17.36
C PRO A 29 -9.61 2.38 -16.61
N VAL A 30 -9.85 2.76 -15.35
CA VAL A 30 -10.93 2.22 -14.52
C VAL A 30 -12.29 2.60 -15.09
N VAL A 31 -12.48 3.87 -15.42
CA VAL A 31 -13.73 4.37 -16.01
C VAL A 31 -13.93 3.75 -17.39
N THR A 32 -12.88 3.65 -18.22
CA THR A 32 -12.94 2.95 -19.51
C THR A 32 -13.34 1.49 -19.35
N LEU A 33 -12.76 0.77 -18.38
CA LEU A 33 -13.11 -0.62 -18.08
C LEU A 33 -14.56 -0.73 -17.60
N MET A 34 -15.01 0.17 -16.70
CA MET A 34 -16.40 0.21 -16.26
C MET A 34 -17.35 0.45 -17.44
N LEU A 35 -17.06 1.43 -18.30
CA LEU A 35 -17.87 1.76 -19.47
C LEU A 35 -17.92 0.61 -20.48
N ALA A 36 -16.79 -0.01 -20.80
CA ALA A 36 -16.73 -1.18 -21.68
C ALA A 36 -17.47 -2.38 -21.09
N THR A 37 -17.40 -2.55 -19.77
CA THR A 37 -18.14 -3.59 -19.05
C THR A 37 -19.65 -3.34 -19.12
N THR A 38 -20.09 -2.10 -18.87
CA THR A 38 -21.51 -1.73 -18.96
C THR A 38 -22.06 -1.77 -20.39
N SER A 39 -21.23 -1.49 -21.40
CA SER A 39 -21.62 -1.60 -22.81
C SER A 39 -21.76 -3.04 -23.29
N ASN A 40 -20.94 -3.97 -22.79
CA ASN A 40 -21.08 -5.41 -23.05
C ASN A 40 -22.16 -6.10 -22.18
N LEU A 41 -22.74 -5.38 -21.22
CA LEU A 41 -23.77 -5.86 -20.28
C LEU A 41 -25.21 -5.71 -20.84
N TYR A 42 -25.41 -5.90 -22.16
CA TYR A 42 -26.76 -5.97 -22.75
C TYR A 42 -27.18 -7.37 -23.17
N GLN A 43 -26.39 -8.43 -22.90
CA GLN A 43 -26.84 -9.79 -23.23
C GLN A 43 -26.77 -10.84 -22.13
N HIS A 44 -25.82 -10.87 -21.19
CA HIS A 44 -25.93 -11.87 -20.10
C HIS A 44 -25.43 -11.32 -18.76
N MET A 45 -26.35 -11.33 -17.81
CA MET A 45 -26.18 -11.02 -16.40
C MET A 45 -25.14 -12.01 -15.79
N TRP A 46 -24.15 -11.48 -15.06
CA TRP A 46 -23.27 -12.12 -14.04
C TRP A 46 -21.81 -12.51 -14.38
N ARG A 47 -20.84 -11.69 -13.89
CA ARG A 47 -19.82 -12.06 -12.87
C ARG A 47 -19.17 -10.84 -12.17
N ASN A 48 -19.88 -10.32 -11.17
CA ASN A 48 -19.58 -9.53 -9.95
C ASN A 48 -18.21 -8.89 -9.57
N LEU A 49 -17.18 -8.74 -10.41
CA LEU A 49 -15.91 -8.12 -9.97
C LEU A 49 -15.84 -6.61 -10.26
N ALA A 50 -16.32 -6.18 -11.44
CA ALA A 50 -16.22 -4.80 -11.89
C ALA A 50 -17.12 -3.82 -11.11
N LEU A 51 -18.32 -4.26 -10.71
CA LEU A 51 -19.29 -3.42 -9.98
C LEU A 51 -18.90 -3.17 -8.52
N ARG A 52 -18.07 -4.03 -7.93
CA ARG A 52 -17.64 -3.89 -6.54
C ARG A 52 -16.34 -3.07 -6.39
N GLN A 53 -15.76 -2.57 -7.48
CA GLN A 53 -14.50 -1.78 -7.50
C GLN A 53 -13.25 -2.47 -6.92
N TYR A 54 -13.35 -3.70 -6.44
CA TYR A 54 -12.27 -4.44 -5.81
C TYR A 54 -11.13 -4.84 -6.78
N GLY A 55 -11.34 -4.75 -8.10
CA GLY A 55 -10.31 -5.04 -9.13
C GLY A 55 -9.50 -3.87 -9.64
N ILE A 56 -9.72 -2.69 -9.07
CA ILE A 56 -8.93 -1.53 -9.37
C ILE A 56 -7.62 -1.66 -8.60
N ASN A 57 -6.50 -1.76 -9.30
CA ASN A 57 -5.19 -1.50 -8.70
C ASN A 57 -4.58 -0.27 -9.41
N TYR A 58 -3.57 0.35 -8.82
CA TYR A 58 -2.94 1.54 -9.39
C TYR A 58 -1.50 1.25 -9.84
N ARG A 59 -1.14 0.00 -10.17
CA ARG A 59 0.26 -0.36 -10.49
C ARG A 59 0.82 0.38 -11.71
N TRP A 60 -0.03 0.84 -12.64
CA TRP A 60 0.37 1.72 -13.75
C TRP A 60 0.51 3.20 -13.37
N SER A 61 0.16 3.56 -12.13
CA SER A 61 0.33 4.92 -11.63
C SER A 61 1.82 5.21 -11.48
N PRO A 62 2.30 6.40 -11.85
CA PRO A 62 3.69 6.79 -11.61
C PRO A 62 4.04 6.83 -10.11
N LEU A 63 3.03 6.85 -9.23
CA LEU A 63 3.23 6.72 -7.78
C LEU A 63 3.66 5.33 -7.36
N VAL A 64 3.30 4.29 -8.12
CA VAL A 64 3.62 2.93 -7.73
C VAL A 64 5.07 2.62 -8.08
N GLN A 65 5.83 2.23 -7.06
CA GLN A 65 7.17 1.69 -7.22
C GLN A 65 7.10 0.18 -7.01
N ASP A 66 7.25 -0.53 -8.11
CA ASP A 66 7.15 -1.99 -8.17
C ASP A 66 8.53 -2.54 -8.50
N ALA A 67 9.25 -3.00 -7.47
CA ALA A 67 10.49 -3.76 -7.67
C ALA A 67 10.21 -5.26 -7.96
N GLY A 68 8.96 -5.58 -8.35
CA GLY A 68 8.44 -6.94 -8.51
C GLY A 68 7.96 -7.54 -7.17
N PRO A 69 6.93 -8.40 -7.17
CA PRO A 69 6.45 -9.04 -5.94
C PRO A 69 7.52 -9.99 -5.38
N PRO A 70 7.57 -10.21 -4.05
CA PRO A 70 8.63 -11.00 -3.44
C PRO A 70 8.74 -12.46 -3.94
N LEU A 71 7.67 -12.98 -4.56
CA LEU A 71 7.52 -14.37 -4.99
C LEU A 71 7.30 -14.55 -6.51
N GLY A 72 7.59 -13.54 -7.34
CA GLY A 72 7.51 -13.68 -8.81
C GLY A 72 6.10 -13.98 -9.34
N LEU A 73 5.06 -13.57 -8.61
CA LEU A 73 3.66 -13.81 -8.94
C LEU A 73 3.27 -13.19 -10.29
N SER A 74 2.39 -13.88 -11.03
CA SER A 74 1.80 -13.34 -12.25
C SER A 74 0.84 -12.19 -11.96
N GLU A 75 0.58 -11.38 -12.98
CA GLU A 75 -0.26 -10.18 -12.87
C GLU A 75 -1.69 -10.48 -12.37
N ASP A 76 -2.24 -11.63 -12.78
CA ASP A 76 -3.59 -12.04 -12.41
C ASP A 76 -3.67 -12.60 -10.97
N GLU A 77 -2.57 -13.19 -10.48
CA GLU A 77 -2.45 -13.61 -9.07
C GLU A 77 -2.33 -12.42 -8.14
N LEU A 78 -1.58 -11.39 -8.53
CA LEU A 78 -1.51 -10.15 -7.76
C LEU A 78 -2.85 -9.42 -7.73
N LYS A 79 -3.56 -9.40 -8.86
CA LYS A 79 -4.94 -8.90 -8.93
C LYS A 79 -5.81 -9.66 -7.94
N ALA A 80 -5.95 -10.98 -8.07
CA ALA A 80 -6.82 -11.79 -7.21
C ALA A 80 -6.54 -11.68 -5.69
N ARG A 81 -5.31 -11.32 -5.30
CA ARG A 81 -4.88 -11.35 -3.89
C ARG A 81 -4.90 -10.01 -3.17
N ALA A 82 -4.97 -8.88 -3.89
CA ALA A 82 -5.40 -7.60 -3.29
C ALA A 82 -6.81 -7.67 -2.66
N TYR A 83 -7.59 -8.72 -3.01
CA TYR A 83 -8.92 -9.01 -2.50
C TYR A 83 -8.95 -9.90 -1.24
N GLU A 84 -7.89 -10.65 -0.92
CA GLU A 84 -7.87 -11.58 0.24
C GLU A 84 -7.45 -10.87 1.53
N GLY A 85 -8.11 -9.75 1.84
CA GLY A 85 -8.26 -9.29 3.21
C GLY A 85 -9.57 -9.85 3.77
N TYR A 86 -9.58 -11.11 4.20
CA TYR A 86 -10.77 -11.84 4.69
C TYR A 86 -10.57 -12.30 6.15
N PRO A 87 -11.64 -12.76 6.83
CA PRO A 87 -12.65 -12.04 7.60
C PRO A 87 -12.27 -11.87 9.11
N ASP A 88 -13.13 -11.20 9.87
CA ASP A 88 -13.12 -10.91 11.31
C ASP A 88 -12.09 -11.58 12.25
N GLY A 89 -11.37 -10.72 12.99
CA GLY A 89 -10.53 -11.04 14.14
C GLY A 89 -10.28 -9.81 15.02
N GLU A 90 -9.79 -10.01 16.24
CA GLU A 90 -9.74 -9.01 17.33
C GLU A 90 -9.01 -7.70 16.97
N THR A 91 -8.03 -7.73 16.05
CA THR A 91 -7.45 -6.52 15.43
C THR A 91 -7.05 -6.81 13.98
N THR A 92 -7.84 -6.38 13.00
CA THR A 92 -7.42 -6.48 11.59
C THR A 92 -6.51 -5.29 11.25
N LEU A 93 -5.44 -5.52 10.47
CA LEU A 93 -4.58 -4.44 9.95
C LEU A 93 -5.40 -3.34 9.24
N PHE A 94 -6.56 -3.68 8.67
CA PHE A 94 -7.48 -2.70 8.09
C PHE A 94 -8.00 -1.64 9.08
N LYS A 95 -8.18 -1.98 10.37
CA LYS A 95 -8.59 -1.00 11.39
C LYS A 95 -7.51 0.06 11.65
N THR A 96 -6.24 -0.27 11.37
CA THR A 96 -5.11 0.65 11.55
C THR A 96 -4.92 1.55 10.34
N PHE A 97 -5.48 1.24 9.17
CA PHE A 97 -5.43 2.15 8.02
C PHE A 97 -6.40 3.31 8.20
N LYS A 98 -5.96 4.54 7.89
CA LYS A 98 -6.77 5.75 7.99
C LYS A 98 -6.62 6.61 6.74
N PRO A 99 -7.66 7.38 6.38
CA PRO A 99 -7.70 8.14 5.12
C PRO A 99 -6.82 9.39 5.08
N TYR A 100 -5.95 9.58 6.08
CA TYR A 100 -5.13 10.78 6.23
C TYR A 100 -3.62 10.50 6.41
N TYR A 101 -3.20 9.23 6.43
CA TYR A 101 -1.78 8.87 6.43
C TYR A 101 -1.50 7.67 5.53
N HIS A 102 -0.24 7.58 5.07
CA HIS A 102 0.31 6.36 4.53
C HIS A 102 0.63 5.40 5.69
N THR A 103 0.40 4.11 5.49
CA THR A 103 0.83 3.08 6.45
C THR A 103 2.00 2.33 5.86
N LEU A 104 3.14 2.33 6.56
CA LEU A 104 4.33 1.58 6.22
C LEU A 104 4.34 0.27 7.01
N LEU A 105 4.14 -0.86 6.34
CA LEU A 105 4.29 -2.18 6.94
C LEU A 105 5.73 -2.65 6.78
N VAL A 106 6.37 -2.99 7.90
CA VAL A 106 7.76 -3.44 7.95
C VAL A 106 7.78 -4.91 8.30
N PHE A 107 8.17 -5.74 7.32
CA PHE A 107 8.46 -7.15 7.51
C PHE A 107 9.98 -7.31 7.48
N ALA A 108 10.56 -7.63 8.64
CA ALA A 108 12.00 -7.63 8.81
C ALA A 108 12.47 -9.00 9.33
N PRO A 109 13.46 -9.64 8.69
CA PRO A 109 14.15 -10.78 9.28
C PRO A 109 14.97 -10.31 10.48
N GLU A 110 15.42 -11.28 11.28
CA GLU A 110 16.33 -11.00 12.40
C GLU A 110 17.63 -10.34 11.88
N GLY A 111 18.06 -9.27 12.55
CA GLY A 111 19.27 -8.52 12.18
C GLY A 111 19.08 -7.43 11.10
N ALA A 112 17.89 -7.26 10.52
CA ALA A 112 17.63 -6.15 9.59
C ALA A 112 17.61 -4.78 10.31
N ASP A 113 18.01 -3.72 9.58
CA ASP A 113 18.01 -2.35 10.10
C ASP A 113 16.62 -1.71 10.12
N VAL A 114 15.78 -2.16 11.07
CA VAL A 114 14.44 -1.60 11.28
C VAL A 114 14.51 -0.16 11.82
N ALA A 115 15.51 0.15 12.63
CA ALA A 115 15.67 1.48 13.20
C ALA A 115 15.95 2.54 12.12
N GLY A 116 16.79 2.22 11.13
CA GLY A 116 17.04 3.06 9.97
C GLY A 116 15.78 3.31 9.15
N VAL A 117 14.94 2.29 8.94
CA VAL A 117 13.64 2.42 8.26
C VAL A 117 12.69 3.35 9.01
N VAL A 118 12.55 3.18 10.33
CA VAL A 118 11.67 4.05 11.15
C VAL A 118 12.18 5.49 11.13
N LYS A 119 13.50 5.69 11.26
CA LYS A 119 14.12 7.02 11.18
C LYS A 119 13.88 7.68 9.82
N ALA A 120 13.96 6.92 8.73
CA ALA A 120 13.65 7.42 7.39
C ALA A 120 12.16 7.76 7.22
N ALA A 121 11.25 7.02 7.86
CA ALA A 121 9.83 7.35 7.84
C ALA A 121 9.51 8.63 8.65
N GLN A 122 10.29 8.90 9.70
CA GLN A 122 10.14 10.08 10.55
C GLN A 122 10.71 11.38 9.94
N THR A 123 11.41 11.32 8.80
CA THR A 123 11.82 12.55 8.10
C THR A 123 10.64 13.28 7.48
N TYR A 124 9.50 12.60 7.28
CA TYR A 124 8.27 13.19 6.79
C TYR A 124 7.47 13.81 7.94
N PRO A 125 6.68 14.87 7.69
CA PRO A 125 5.89 15.53 8.71
C PRO A 125 5.03 14.57 9.54
N GLU A 126 4.91 14.89 10.83
CA GLU A 126 4.19 14.05 11.79
C GLU A 126 2.75 13.77 11.35
N GLY A 127 2.33 12.52 11.51
CA GLY A 127 0.98 12.09 11.16
C GLY A 127 0.74 11.82 9.67
N LEU A 128 1.76 11.91 8.79
CA LEU A 128 1.63 11.55 7.37
C LEU A 128 2.03 10.11 7.06
N VAL A 129 2.94 9.53 7.84
CA VAL A 129 3.42 8.16 7.70
C VAL A 129 3.31 7.47 9.06
N ARG A 130 2.54 6.38 9.12
CA ARG A 130 2.44 5.51 10.29
C ARG A 130 3.17 4.21 10.03
N THR A 131 4.13 3.87 10.88
CA THR A 131 4.96 2.67 10.71
C THR A 131 4.50 1.54 11.62
N LEU A 132 4.23 0.36 11.04
CA LEU A 132 3.87 -0.86 11.77
C LEU A 132 4.92 -1.94 11.49
N ILE A 133 5.54 -2.48 12.53
CA ILE A 133 6.53 -3.55 12.44
C ILE A 133 5.85 -4.88 12.76
N LEU A 134 5.99 -5.85 11.86
CA LEU A 134 5.29 -7.13 11.92
C LEU A 134 6.29 -8.28 12.13
N GLY A 135 6.26 -8.89 13.31
CA GLY A 135 7.09 -10.06 13.63
C GLY A 135 6.36 -11.37 13.38
N ARG A 136 7.05 -12.36 12.77
CA ARG A 136 6.49 -13.72 12.58
C ARG A 136 6.67 -14.63 13.78
N ASN A 137 7.80 -14.49 14.49
CA ASN A 137 8.25 -15.41 15.54
C ASN A 137 8.11 -14.80 16.95
N GLY A 138 7.26 -13.78 17.11
CA GLY A 138 7.07 -13.06 18.35
C GLY A 138 6.76 -11.59 18.13
N VAL A 139 6.57 -10.85 19.22
CA VAL A 139 6.45 -9.39 19.19
C VAL A 139 7.86 -8.83 18.92
N PRO A 140 8.06 -8.03 17.86
CA PRO A 140 9.34 -7.37 17.60
C PRO A 140 9.77 -6.46 18.76
N PRO A 141 11.08 -6.19 18.92
CA PRO A 141 11.55 -5.15 19.84
C PRO A 141 10.88 -3.81 19.54
N ALA A 142 10.50 -3.08 20.61
CA ALA A 142 9.89 -1.77 20.46
C ALA A 142 10.87 -0.77 19.83
N VAL A 143 10.39 -0.01 18.85
CA VAL A 143 11.16 1.07 18.19
C VAL A 143 10.36 2.36 18.31
N ALA A 144 10.99 3.42 18.82
CA ALA A 144 10.32 4.70 19.02
C ALA A 144 9.78 5.26 17.69
N GLY A 145 8.48 5.55 17.65
CA GLY A 145 7.79 6.04 16.45
C GLY A 145 7.28 4.95 15.50
N ALA A 146 7.26 3.69 15.95
CA ALA A 146 6.57 2.61 15.25
C ALA A 146 5.72 1.80 16.23
N ASP A 147 4.58 1.31 15.74
CA ASP A 147 3.78 0.32 16.45
C ASP A 147 4.30 -1.08 16.11
N VAL A 148 4.32 -1.99 17.09
CA VAL A 148 4.78 -3.38 16.89
C VAL A 148 3.62 -4.36 17.02
N TYR A 149 3.57 -5.33 16.12
CA TYR A 149 2.58 -6.40 16.14
C TYR A 149 3.23 -7.76 15.91
N HIS A 150 2.63 -8.77 16.54
CA HIS A 150 2.97 -10.17 16.30
C HIS A 150 1.96 -10.78 15.33
N ASP A 151 2.43 -11.16 14.15
CA ASP A 151 1.68 -11.90 13.16
C ASP A 151 1.64 -13.39 13.51
N LYS A 152 0.93 -13.70 14.61
CA LYS A 152 0.88 -15.03 15.24
C LYS A 152 0.45 -16.13 14.26
N GLU A 153 -0.60 -15.87 13.49
CA GLU A 153 -1.15 -16.84 12.52
C GLU A 153 -0.54 -16.70 11.12
N GLY A 154 0.34 -15.72 10.90
CA GLY A 154 1.03 -15.52 9.62
C GLY A 154 0.13 -14.90 8.55
N HIS A 155 -1.00 -14.31 8.92
CA HIS A 155 -1.96 -13.73 7.99
C HIS A 155 -1.38 -12.53 7.26
N ALA A 156 -0.59 -11.70 7.93
CA ALA A 156 0.04 -10.56 7.29
C ALA A 156 1.14 -11.01 6.32
N HIS A 157 2.04 -11.91 6.75
CA HIS A 157 3.09 -12.47 5.89
C HIS A 157 2.50 -13.19 4.68
N LYS A 158 1.44 -13.98 4.86
CA LYS A 158 0.74 -14.65 3.77
C LYS A 158 0.04 -13.65 2.85
N GLY A 159 -0.73 -12.69 3.40
CA GLY A 159 -1.49 -11.71 2.62
C GLY A 159 -0.59 -10.80 1.78
N TYR A 160 0.54 -10.37 2.34
CA TYR A 160 1.53 -9.55 1.64
C TYR A 160 2.62 -10.36 0.94
N HIS A 161 2.53 -11.69 0.97
CA HIS A 161 3.44 -12.61 0.26
C HIS A 161 4.90 -12.43 0.63
N VAL A 162 5.18 -12.20 1.91
CA VAL A 162 6.52 -12.03 2.45
C VAL A 162 6.99 -13.34 3.07
N ALA A 163 8.08 -13.88 2.52
CA ALA A 163 8.68 -15.13 3.00
C ALA A 163 9.41 -14.98 4.34
N GLY A 164 9.79 -13.75 4.72
CA GLY A 164 10.49 -13.45 5.98
C GLY A 164 12.00 -13.70 5.93
N ASP A 165 12.55 -13.88 4.73
CA ASP A 165 13.98 -14.10 4.44
C ASP A 165 14.75 -12.80 4.16
N ARG A 166 14.04 -11.72 3.83
CA ARG A 166 14.59 -10.40 3.55
C ARG A 166 13.69 -9.29 4.08
N LEU A 167 14.25 -8.10 4.22
CA LEU A 167 13.49 -6.89 4.54
C LEU A 167 12.50 -6.61 3.41
N VAL A 168 11.21 -6.49 3.75
CA VAL A 168 10.15 -6.05 2.83
C VAL A 168 9.35 -4.95 3.50
N LEU A 169 9.29 -3.82 2.81
CA LEU A 169 8.54 -2.64 3.18
C LEU A 169 7.33 -2.52 2.25
N VAL A 170 6.13 -2.54 2.81
CA VAL A 170 4.91 -2.36 2.02
C VAL A 170 4.30 -1.01 2.37
N VAL A 171 4.22 -0.11 1.39
CA VAL A 171 3.56 1.18 1.57
C VAL A 171 2.09 1.04 1.20
N VAL A 172 1.20 1.35 2.13
CA VAL A 172 -0.24 1.45 1.92
C VAL A 172 -0.63 2.91 1.90
N ARG A 173 -1.36 3.32 0.86
CA ARG A 173 -1.83 4.69 0.66
C ARG A 173 -3.01 5.02 1.58
N PRO A 174 -3.33 6.32 1.78
CA PRO A 174 -4.50 6.72 2.56
C PRO A 174 -5.83 6.18 2.01
N ASP A 175 -5.92 5.87 0.71
CA ASP A 175 -7.11 5.25 0.14
C ASP A 175 -7.16 3.72 0.29
N GLY A 176 -6.25 3.13 1.06
CA GLY A 176 -6.22 1.70 1.41
C GLY A 176 -5.53 0.81 0.37
N TYR A 177 -5.06 1.37 -0.74
CA TYR A 177 -4.37 0.62 -1.79
C TYR A 177 -2.87 0.52 -1.51
N VAL A 178 -2.26 -0.59 -1.90
CA VAL A 178 -0.80 -0.73 -1.89
C VAL A 178 -0.20 0.26 -2.88
N GLY A 179 0.65 1.15 -2.37
CA GLY A 179 1.45 2.10 -3.13
C GLY A 179 2.76 1.48 -3.64
N GLY A 180 3.35 0.53 -2.93
CA GLY A 180 4.57 -0.12 -3.43
C GLY A 180 5.15 -1.16 -2.48
N PHE A 181 6.01 -2.00 -3.05
CA PHE A 181 6.90 -2.89 -2.33
C PHE A 181 8.32 -2.36 -2.48
N VAL A 182 8.99 -2.18 -1.35
CA VAL A 182 10.35 -1.66 -1.27
C VAL A 182 11.18 -2.56 -0.37
N TYR A 183 12.49 -2.60 -0.59
CA TYR A 183 13.38 -3.56 0.08
C TYR A 183 14.46 -2.90 0.93
N ASP A 184 14.53 -1.57 0.94
CA ASP A 184 15.53 -0.77 1.64
C ASP A 184 15.02 0.66 1.90
N VAL A 185 15.84 1.44 2.62
CA VAL A 185 15.56 2.85 2.94
C VAL A 185 15.58 3.75 1.69
N GLU A 186 16.48 3.48 0.75
CA GLU A 186 16.63 4.29 -0.47
C GLU A 186 15.38 4.21 -1.35
N GLY A 187 14.83 3.02 -1.55
CA GLY A 187 13.58 2.84 -2.28
C GLY A 187 12.38 3.43 -1.55
N LEU A 188 12.38 3.47 -0.21
CA LEU A 188 11.32 4.09 0.58
C LEU A 188 11.32 5.61 0.36
N GLN A 189 12.51 6.21 0.39
CA GLN A 189 12.72 7.62 0.07
C GLN A 189 12.33 7.91 -1.39
N THR A 190 12.71 7.03 -2.32
CA THR A 190 12.33 7.15 -3.73
C THR A 190 10.81 7.16 -3.89
N TYR A 191 10.09 6.23 -3.25
CA TYR A 191 8.63 6.19 -3.29
C TYR A 191 8.03 7.51 -2.76
N PHE A 192 8.44 7.93 -1.56
CA PHE A 192 7.85 9.10 -0.92
C PHE A 192 8.25 10.42 -1.58
N SER A 193 9.40 10.50 -2.26
CA SER A 193 9.77 11.67 -3.09
C SER A 193 8.76 11.92 -4.22
N ARG A 194 8.11 10.86 -4.73
CA ARG A 194 7.04 10.99 -5.76
C ARG A 194 5.73 11.48 -5.16
N VAL A 195 5.52 11.25 -3.87
CA VAL A 195 4.28 11.61 -3.15
C VAL A 195 4.38 13.01 -2.58
N PHE A 196 5.44 13.31 -1.83
CA PHE A 196 5.63 14.56 -1.08
C PHE A 196 6.53 15.57 -1.82
N GLY A 197 7.20 15.16 -2.90
CA GLY A 197 8.22 15.96 -3.58
C GLY A 197 9.62 15.70 -3.03
N SER A 198 10.63 16.09 -3.79
CA SER A 198 12.02 16.13 -3.31
C SER A 198 12.13 17.19 -2.22
N SER A 199 12.63 16.81 -1.04
CA SER A 199 13.09 17.78 -0.04
C SER A 199 14.40 18.42 -0.48
#